data_AF-A0A0C2D160-F1
#
_entry.id   AF-A0A0C2D160-F1
#
_cell.length_a   1.000
_cell.length_b   1.000
_cell.length_c   1.000
_cell.angle_alpha   90.00
_cell.angle_beta   90.00
_cell.angle_gamma   90.00
#
_symmetry.space_group_name_H-M   'P 1'
#
loop_
_entity.id
_entity.type
_entity.pdbx_description
1 polymer ?
#
loop_
_entity_poly.entity_id
_entity_poly.type
_entity_poly.pdbx_seq_one_letter_code
_entity_poly.pdbx_strand_id
1 'polypeptide(L)'
;MADQLQDAVLAIVEAHAETGVTMGKIVDRLVADGGQEQEVELAIWRLMQRRRLTPNGFSCRKVRKPSQSGRGAETRTYEFVLIPWSPALDAQLELDLDGPGSPSASGRAPVKDASAAKR
;
A
#
# COMPACT_ATOMS: atom_id res chain seq x y z
N MET A 1 19.12 0.12 13.73
CA MET A 1 19.01 0.84 12.45
C MET A 1 17.56 0.84 11.94
N ALA A 2 16.92 -0.33 11.75
CA ALA A 2 15.52 -0.39 11.32
C ALA A 2 14.55 0.36 12.24
N ASP A 3 14.80 0.38 13.55
CA ASP A 3 13.95 1.11 14.51
C ASP A 3 14.15 2.62 14.41
N GLN A 4 15.40 3.10 14.28
CA GLN A 4 15.69 4.53 14.11
C GLN A 4 15.07 5.12 12.83
N LEU A 5 15.07 4.35 11.73
CA LEU A 5 14.42 4.78 10.49
C LEU A 5 12.90 4.82 10.64
N GLN A 6 12.30 3.83 11.30
CA GLN A 6 10.88 3.81 11.61
C GLN A 6 10.48 4.99 12.52
N ASP A 7 11.29 5.30 13.52
CA ASP A 7 11.08 6.43 14.42
C ASP A 7 11.15 7.76 13.66
N ALA A 8 12.08 7.90 12.71
CA ALA A 8 12.18 9.09 11.86
C ALA A 8 10.94 9.25 10.97
N VAL A 9 10.43 8.16 10.38
CA VAL A 9 9.17 8.17 9.63
C VAL A 9 8.01 8.60 10.51
N LEU A 10 7.89 8.02 11.71
CA LEU A 10 6.83 8.37 12.66
C LEU A 10 6.89 9.84 13.06
N ALA A 11 8.07 10.36 13.39
CA ALA A 11 8.25 11.77 13.74
C ALA A 11 7.80 12.72 12.62
N ILE A 12 8.09 12.40 11.35
CA ILE A 12 7.63 13.19 10.21
C ILE A 12 6.10 13.17 10.09
N VAL A 13 5.49 11.99 10.23
CA VAL A 13 4.05 11.82 10.10
C VAL A 13 3.31 12.48 11.27
N GLU A 14 3.81 12.36 12.50
CA GLU A 14 3.26 13.01 13.69
C GLU A 14 3.27 14.54 13.56
N ALA A 15 4.34 15.12 12.98
CA ALA A 15 4.40 16.55 12.71
C ALA A 15 3.33 17.03 11.70
N HIS A 16 2.68 16.12 10.97
CA HIS A 16 1.64 16.39 9.98
C HIS A 16 0.31 15.68 10.30
N ALA A 17 0.06 15.34 11.57
CA ALA A 17 -1.08 14.50 11.95
C ALA A 17 -2.43 15.00 11.43
N GLU A 18 -2.66 16.32 11.44
CA GLU A 18 -3.93 16.94 11.02
C GLU A 18 -4.14 16.94 9.50
N THR A 19 -3.07 17.16 8.74
CA THR A 19 -3.15 17.34 7.27
C THR A 19 -2.76 16.10 6.49
N GLY A 20 -2.06 15.16 7.14
CA GLY A 20 -1.34 14.08 6.50
C GLY A 20 -0.13 14.54 5.70
N VAL A 21 0.69 13.57 5.31
CA VAL A 21 1.88 13.77 4.48
C VAL A 21 1.95 12.70 3.39
N THR A 22 2.30 13.09 2.16
CA THR A 22 2.42 12.12 1.07
C THR A 22 3.64 11.22 1.29
N MET A 23 3.51 9.94 0.94
CA MET A 23 4.60 8.96 1.05
C MET A 23 5.89 9.46 0.38
N GLY A 24 5.79 10.04 -0.82
CA GLY A 24 6.92 10.62 -1.52
C GLY A 24 7.62 11.75 -0.77
N LYS A 25 6.89 12.62 -0.05
CA LYS A 25 7.53 13.69 0.75
C LYS A 25 8.34 13.13 1.91
N ILE A 26 7.90 12.02 2.50
CA ILE A 26 8.66 11.32 3.55
C ILE A 26 9.94 10.74 2.96
N VAL A 27 9.82 10.03 1.82
CA VAL A 27 10.94 9.43 1.11
C VAL A 27 11.96 10.49 0.68
N ASP A 28 11.52 11.54 -0.01
CA ASP A 28 12.38 12.63 -0.49
C ASP A 28 13.18 13.26 0.66
N ARG A 29 12.53 13.49 1.82
CA ARG A 29 13.19 14.07 3.00
C ARG A 29 14.25 13.13 3.58
N LEU A 30 13.90 11.86 3.81
CA LEU A 30 14.83 10.92 4.44
C LEU A 30 15.98 10.51 3.51
N VAL A 31 15.76 10.52 2.19
CA VAL A 31 16.83 10.34 1.20
C VAL A 31 17.77 11.55 1.20
N ALA A 32 17.25 12.78 1.30
CA ALA A 32 18.08 13.97 1.43
C ALA A 32 18.96 13.96 2.70
N ASP A 33 18.47 13.32 3.77
CA ASP A 33 19.21 13.09 5.02
C ASP A 33 20.19 11.89 4.96
N GLY A 34 20.33 11.25 3.79
CA GLY A 34 21.29 10.16 3.54
C GLY A 34 20.71 8.75 3.59
N GLY A 35 19.40 8.59 3.75
CA GLY A 35 18.70 7.31 3.70
C GLY A 35 18.65 6.69 2.30
N GLN A 36 18.50 5.37 2.23
CA GLN A 36 18.25 4.65 0.99
C GLN A 36 16.76 4.60 0.69
N GLU A 37 16.35 5.00 -0.52
CA GLU A 37 14.93 5.10 -0.94
C GLU A 37 14.14 3.82 -0.61
N GLN A 38 14.64 2.66 -1.06
CA GLN A 38 13.99 1.37 -0.85
C GLN A 38 13.83 1.01 0.64
N GLU A 39 14.79 1.38 1.49
CA GLU A 39 14.72 1.11 2.92
C GLU A 39 13.67 1.98 3.61
N VAL A 40 13.55 3.24 3.18
CA VAL A 40 12.52 4.17 3.67
C VAL A 40 11.13 3.65 3.31
N GLU A 41 10.92 3.25 2.05
CA GLU A 41 9.65 2.69 1.61
C GLU A 41 9.28 1.43 2.40
N LEU A 42 10.22 0.50 2.58
CA LEU A 42 10.02 -0.70 3.38
C LEU A 42 9.69 -0.38 4.84
N ALA A 43 10.29 0.65 5.43
CA ALA A 43 9.96 1.10 6.78
C ALA A 43 8.52 1.60 6.88
N ILE A 44 8.06 2.38 5.90
CA ILE A 44 6.68 2.87 5.80
C ILE A 44 5.70 1.70 5.70
N TRP A 45 5.97 0.71 4.84
CA TRP A 45 5.13 -0.49 4.72
C TRP A 45 5.05 -1.29 6.03
N ARG A 46 6.18 -1.49 6.72
CA ARG A 46 6.22 -2.18 8.01
C ARG A 46 5.41 -1.45 9.09
N LEU A 47 5.46 -0.12 9.10
CA LEU A 47 4.69 0.69 10.04
C LEU A 47 3.17 0.60 9.79
N MET A 48 2.73 0.58 8.53
CA MET A 48 1.32 0.33 8.21
C MET A 48 0.88 -1.08 8.63
N GLN A 49 1.69 -2.12 8.33
CA GLN A 49 1.41 -3.50 8.77
C GLN A 49 1.29 -3.63 10.29
N ARG A 50 2.07 -2.82 11.04
CA ARG A 50 2.07 -2.79 12.50
C ARG A 50 1.02 -1.85 13.09
N ARG A 51 0.10 -1.30 12.29
CA ARG A 51 -0.92 -0.33 12.72
C ARG A 51 -0.29 0.87 13.46
N ARG A 52 0.79 1.39 12.90
CA ARG A 52 1.46 2.63 13.37
C ARG A 52 1.20 3.81 12.43
N LEU A 53 0.77 3.54 11.21
CA LEU A 53 0.37 4.52 10.20
C LEU A 53 -0.95 4.11 9.57
N THR A 54 -1.75 5.08 9.15
CA THR A 54 -2.98 4.83 8.38
C THR A 54 -2.97 5.66 7.09
N PRO A 55 -3.28 5.06 5.92
CA PRO A 55 -3.61 5.82 4.73
C PRO A 55 -4.91 6.62 4.92
N ASN A 56 -4.84 7.94 4.80
CA ASN A 56 -6.00 8.84 4.91
C ASN A 56 -6.46 9.39 3.54
N GLY A 57 -5.81 8.96 2.46
CA GLY A 57 -6.17 9.37 1.11
C GLY A 57 -5.07 9.10 0.11
N PHE A 58 -5.24 9.67 -1.09
CA PHE A 58 -4.31 9.54 -2.19
C PHE A 58 -4.02 10.89 -2.84
N SER A 59 -2.79 11.07 -3.31
CA SER A 59 -2.38 12.22 -4.12
C SER A 59 -2.02 11.77 -5.54
N CYS A 60 -2.50 12.50 -6.55
CA CYS A 60 -2.14 12.28 -7.95
C CYS A 60 -1.00 13.22 -8.35
N ARG A 61 0.17 12.66 -8.68
CA ARG A 61 1.30 13.39 -9.25
C ARG A 61 1.35 13.19 -10.76
N LYS A 62 1.52 14.28 -11.51
CA LYS A 62 1.79 14.26 -12.95
C LYS A 62 3.30 14.26 -13.16
N VAL A 63 3.81 13.21 -13.77
CA VAL A 63 5.24 13.04 -14.07
C VAL A 63 5.42 13.19 -15.57
N ARG A 64 6.29 14.11 -15.97
CA ARG A 64 6.68 14.29 -17.37
C ARG A 64 7.98 13.52 -17.60
N LYS A 65 7.96 12.50 -18.45
CA LYS A 65 9.20 11.85 -18.88
C LYS A 65 9.91 12.76 -19.88
N PRO A 66 11.20 13.07 -19.69
CA PRO A 66 11.97 13.75 -20.73
C PRO A 66 12.01 12.84 -21.96
N SER A 67 11.48 13.35 -23.08
CA SER A 67 11.55 12.70 -24.38
C SER A 67 12.58 13.41 -25.23
N GLN A 68 13.45 12.65 -25.90
CA GLN A 68 14.42 13.19 -26.87
C GLN A 68 13.74 13.95 -28.03
N SER A 69 12.45 13.75 -28.27
CA SER A 69 11.67 14.40 -29.33
C SER A 69 10.83 15.61 -28.87
N GLY A 70 11.02 16.10 -27.64
CA GLY A 70 10.38 17.34 -27.15
C GLY A 70 8.90 17.23 -26.76
N ARG A 71 8.22 16.11 -27.05
CA ARG A 71 6.90 15.77 -26.48
C ARG A 71 7.04 14.63 -25.50
N GLY A 72 7.32 14.96 -24.24
CA GLY A 72 7.33 13.99 -23.14
C GLY A 72 5.93 13.44 -22.87
N ALA A 73 5.78 12.13 -22.76
CA ALA A 73 4.53 11.51 -22.32
C ALA A 73 4.26 11.90 -20.86
N GLU A 74 3.06 12.43 -20.59
CA GLU A 74 2.60 12.72 -19.23
C GLU A 74 2.04 11.43 -18.63
N THR A 75 2.63 10.97 -17.52
CA THR A 75 2.12 9.82 -16.75
C THR A 75 1.58 10.31 -15.42
N ARG A 76 0.52 9.68 -14.92
CA ARG A 76 -0.02 9.96 -13.59
C ARG A 76 0.41 8.85 -12.64
N THR A 77 0.93 9.23 -11.48
CA THR A 77 1.28 8.33 -10.39
C THR A 77 0.43 8.71 -9.18
N TYR A 78 -0.18 7.71 -8.54
CA TYR A 78 -0.93 7.90 -7.31
C TYR A 78 -0.10 7.40 -6.13
N GLU A 79 -0.13 8.14 -5.02
CA GLU A 79 0.56 7.76 -3.79
C GLU A 79 -0.33 7.99 -2.57
N PHE A 80 -0.05 7.28 -1.47
CA PHE A 80 -0.76 7.47 -0.22
C PHE A 80 -0.44 8.81 0.45
N VAL A 81 -1.45 9.36 1.11
CA VAL A 81 -1.31 10.38 2.15
C VAL A 81 -1.44 9.67 3.49
N LEU A 82 -0.43 9.79 4.34
CA LEU A 82 -0.29 9.06 5.59
C LEU A 82 -0.50 9.98 6.79
N ILE A 83 -1.17 9.45 7.80
CA ILE A 83 -1.34 10.04 9.15
C ILE A 83 -0.89 9.03 10.22
N PRO A 84 -0.70 9.45 11.48
CA PRO A 84 -0.56 8.51 12.58
C PRO A 84 -1.75 7.55 12.62
N TRP A 85 -1.54 6.34 13.14
CA TRP A 85 -2.59 5.34 13.16
C TRP A 85 -3.90 5.87 13.75
N SER A 86 -5.00 5.66 13.03
CA SER A 86 -6.34 6.07 13.42
C SER A 86 -7.24 4.84 13.53
N PRO A 87 -7.77 4.52 14.73
CA PRO A 87 -8.71 3.42 14.91
C PRO A 87 -9.96 3.56 14.04
N ALA A 88 -10.40 4.79 13.77
CA ALA A 88 -11.58 5.06 12.94
C ALA A 88 -11.39 4.66 11.48
N LEU A 89 -10.15 4.52 11.03
CA LEU A 89 -9.77 4.19 9.66
C LEU A 89 -9.04 2.83 9.58
N ASP A 90 -8.91 2.09 10.68
CA ASP A 90 -8.12 0.85 10.75
C ASP A 90 -8.63 -0.24 9.80
N ALA A 91 -9.95 -0.31 9.61
CA ALA A 91 -10.58 -1.27 8.69
C ALA A 91 -10.09 -1.14 7.23
N GLN A 92 -9.51 0.00 6.84
CA GLN A 92 -8.92 0.18 5.50
C GLN A 92 -7.64 -0.63 5.29
N LEU A 93 -7.00 -1.08 6.38
CA LEU A 93 -5.81 -1.93 6.34
C LEU A 93 -6.14 -3.43 6.22
N GLU A 94 -7.41 -3.80 6.43
CA GLU A 94 -7.92 -5.16 6.22
C GLU A 94 -8.29 -5.35 4.75
N LEU A 95 -7.32 -5.81 3.95
CA LEU A 95 -7.58 -6.24 2.57
C LEU A 95 -7.85 -7.73 2.55
N ASP A 96 -9.14 -8.09 2.52
CA ASP A 96 -9.57 -9.47 2.29
C ASP A 96 -9.44 -9.76 0.78
N LEU A 97 -8.25 -10.22 0.37
CA LEU A 97 -7.96 -10.60 -1.02
C LEU A 97 -8.67 -11.90 -1.43
N ASP A 98 -9.24 -12.60 -0.46
CA ASP A 98 -10.09 -13.78 -0.64
C ASP A 98 -11.53 -13.33 -0.97
N GLY A 99 -11.72 -12.78 -2.17
CA GLY A 99 -13.06 -12.42 -2.65
C GLY A 99 -14.06 -13.59 -2.56
N PRO A 100 -15.38 -13.33 -2.50
CA PRO A 100 -16.44 -14.34 -2.30
C PRO A 100 -16.61 -15.39 -3.44
N GLY A 101 -15.62 -15.52 -4.32
CA GLY A 101 -15.61 -16.43 -5.47
C GLY A 101 -14.50 -17.46 -5.48
N SER A 102 -13.74 -17.64 -4.40
CA SER A 102 -12.77 -18.74 -4.31
C SER A 102 -13.46 -19.96 -3.67
N PRO A 103 -13.93 -20.97 -4.44
CA PRO A 103 -14.36 -22.21 -3.84
C PRO A 103 -13.12 -22.85 -3.23
N SER A 104 -13.04 -22.75 -1.89
CA SER A 104 -12.12 -23.51 -1.07
C SER A 104 -12.11 -24.96 -1.56
N ALA A 105 -10.94 -25.41 -2.00
CA ALA A 105 -10.69 -26.79 -2.39
C ALA A 105 -10.77 -27.68 -1.14
N SER A 106 -11.99 -27.96 -0.72
CA SER A 106 -12.32 -28.86 0.37
C SER A 106 -13.58 -29.63 -0.03
N GLY A 107 -13.39 -30.90 -0.38
CA GLY A 107 -14.47 -31.85 -0.62
C GLY A 107 -14.61 -32.33 -2.04
N ARG A 108 -13.60 -33.01 -2.59
CA ARG A 108 -13.83 -33.95 -3.69
C ARG A 108 -14.59 -35.16 -3.14
N ALA A 109 -15.92 -35.13 -3.18
CA ALA A 109 -16.77 -36.30 -3.02
C ALA A 109 -17.07 -36.91 -4.41
N PRO A 110 -17.15 -38.26 -4.52
CA PRO A 110 -17.03 -38.96 -5.80
C PRO A 110 -18.27 -38.80 -6.67
N VAL A 111 -18.05 -38.62 -7.97
CA VAL A 111 -19.07 -38.79 -9.01
C VAL A 111 -19.64 -40.21 -8.92
N LYS A 112 -20.93 -40.33 -8.57
CA LYS A 112 -21.67 -41.57 -8.76
C LYS A 112 -22.06 -41.68 -10.23
N ASP A 113 -21.45 -42.68 -10.88
CA ASP A 113 -21.91 -43.25 -12.14
C ASP A 113 -23.40 -43.63 -12.01
N ALA A 114 -24.24 -43.09 -12.90
CA ALA A 114 -25.63 -43.52 -13.04
C ALA A 114 -25.86 -43.90 -14.49
N SER A 115 -25.41 -45.11 -14.82
CA SER A 115 -25.81 -45.82 -16.02
C SER A 115 -27.15 -46.52 -15.79
N ALA A 116 -28.00 -46.48 -16.81
CA ALA A 116 -29.21 -47.29 -17.09
C ALA A 116 -30.52 -47.01 -16.32
N ALA A 117 -31.61 -46.69 -17.03
CA ALA A 117 -32.48 -47.70 -17.65
C ALA A 117 -33.84 -47.13 -18.15
N LYS A 118 -34.19 -47.52 -19.39
CA LYS A 118 -35.54 -47.85 -19.93
C LYS A 118 -36.76 -46.98 -19.57
N ARG A 119 -37.39 -46.46 -20.63
CA ARG A 119 -38.77 -46.80 -21.00
C ARG A 119 -39.02 -46.58 -22.48
#